data_AF-A0A822WUM2-F1
#
_entry.id   AF-A0A822WUM2-F1
#
_cell.length_a   1.000
_cell.length_b   1.000
_cell.length_c   1.000
_cell.angle_alpha   90.00
_cell.angle_beta   90.00
_cell.angle_gamma   90.00
#
_symmetry.space_group_name_H-M   'P 1'
#
loop_
_entity.id
_entity.type
_entity.pdbx_description
1 polymer ?
#
loop_
_entity_poly.entity_id
_entity_poly.type
_entity_poly.pdbx_seq_one_letter_code
_entity_poly.pdbx_strand_id
1 'polypeptide(L)'
;MENKNLASIDVTDSARLRGKVDHTTWHACKSRLKMAGLPQTPKRIGFLLWLEYQQHHVFTFEDYVNKWGYNNAHLHLNEYEKNELIHQHDGYFLSQAATSYDSPFRCKCCKSINLNKILKAKERIINETN
;
A
#
# COMPACT_ATOMS: atom_id res chain seq x y z
N MET A 1 -21.51 10.83 7.93
CA MET A 1 -20.81 9.57 7.64
C MET A 1 -19.78 9.37 8.72
N GLU A 2 -19.91 8.34 9.54
CA GLU A 2 -18.86 7.99 10.50
C GLU A 2 -17.57 7.72 9.73
N ASN A 3 -16.54 8.51 10.03
CA ASN A 3 -15.21 8.34 9.49
C ASN A 3 -14.63 7.09 10.17
N LYS A 4 -15.01 5.89 9.68
CA LYS A 4 -14.44 4.65 10.19
C LYS A 4 -12.94 4.73 9.97
N ASN A 5 -12.19 4.70 11.07
CA ASN A 5 -10.74 4.77 11.01
C ASN A 5 -10.23 3.63 10.11
N LEU A 6 -9.71 3.97 8.93
CA LEU A 6 -9.19 3.00 7.96
C LEU A 6 -8.12 2.10 8.58
N ALA A 7 -7.38 2.59 9.57
CA ALA A 7 -6.33 1.84 10.26
C ALA A 7 -6.85 0.62 11.04
N SER A 8 -8.11 0.61 11.47
CA SER A 8 -8.69 -0.51 12.24
C SER A 8 -9.38 -1.58 11.37
N ILE A 9 -9.43 -1.38 10.06
CA ILE A 9 -10.04 -2.33 9.13
C ILE A 9 -9.04 -3.43 8.79
N ASP A 10 -9.41 -4.69 9.07
CA ASP A 10 -8.70 -5.82 8.49
C ASP A 10 -8.96 -5.87 6.97
N VAL A 11 -7.93 -5.47 6.23
CA VAL A 11 -7.90 -5.39 4.77
C VAL A 11 -7.47 -6.70 4.09
N THR A 12 -7.13 -7.72 4.89
CA THR A 12 -6.81 -9.07 4.38
C THR A 12 -8.08 -9.93 4.25
N ASP A 13 -9.13 -9.64 5.03
CA ASP A 13 -10.48 -10.25 4.90
C ASP A 13 -11.23 -9.68 3.69
N SER A 14 -10.77 -10.11 2.53
CA SER A 14 -11.14 -9.55 1.23
C SER A 14 -12.64 -9.73 0.88
N ALA A 15 -13.31 -10.74 1.44
CA ALA A 15 -14.75 -10.97 1.22
C ALA A 15 -15.64 -9.90 1.87
N ARG A 16 -15.15 -9.22 2.91
CA ARG A 16 -15.93 -8.26 3.71
C ARG A 16 -15.49 -6.80 3.55
N LEU A 17 -14.57 -6.49 2.63
CA LEU A 17 -14.09 -5.11 2.45
C LEU A 17 -15.17 -4.15 1.92
N ARG A 18 -16.09 -4.66 1.08
CA ARG A 18 -17.18 -3.86 0.51
C ARG A 18 -18.15 -3.44 1.63
N GLY A 19 -18.23 -2.13 1.89
CA GLY A 19 -19.06 -1.56 2.96
C GLY A 19 -18.35 -1.33 4.30
N LYS A 20 -17.09 -1.77 4.44
CA LYS A 20 -16.22 -1.41 5.58
C LYS A 20 -15.41 -0.14 5.30
N VAL A 21 -14.99 0.04 4.05
CA VAL A 21 -14.25 1.20 3.54
C VAL A 21 -15.21 2.17 2.86
N ASP A 22 -14.94 3.47 2.93
CA ASP A 22 -15.74 4.46 2.22
C ASP A 22 -15.73 4.21 0.70
N HIS A 23 -16.83 4.59 0.06
CA HIS A 23 -17.04 4.29 -1.36
C HIS A 23 -15.96 4.90 -2.25
N THR A 24 -15.49 6.10 -1.94
CA THR A 24 -14.50 6.83 -2.76
C THR A 24 -13.15 6.12 -2.75
N THR A 25 -12.65 5.77 -1.56
CA THR A 25 -11.38 5.06 -1.38
C THR A 25 -11.40 3.69 -2.06
N TRP A 26 -12.49 2.93 -1.88
CA TRP A 26 -12.67 1.64 -2.55
C TRP A 26 -12.62 1.78 -4.08
N HIS A 27 -13.36 2.75 -4.63
CA HIS A 27 -13.39 3.01 -6.06
C HIS A 27 -12.06 3.50 -6.62
N ALA A 28 -11.28 4.25 -5.84
CA ALA A 28 -9.95 4.70 -6.24
C ALA A 28 -8.98 3.50 -6.41
N CYS A 29 -8.91 2.59 -5.44
CA CYS A 29 -8.09 1.37 -5.56
C CYS A 29 -8.54 0.50 -6.74
N LYS A 30 -9.85 0.30 -6.89
CA LYS A 30 -10.42 -0.47 -8.00
C LYS A 30 -10.05 0.14 -9.37
N SER A 31 -10.13 1.47 -9.48
CA SER A 31 -9.81 2.19 -10.72
C SER A 31 -8.32 2.10 -11.06
N ARG A 32 -7.43 2.18 -10.06
CA ARG A 32 -5.99 2.01 -10.28
C ARG A 32 -5.63 0.63 -10.79
N LEU A 33 -6.21 -0.43 -10.22
CA LEU A 33 -6.02 -1.79 -10.75
C LEU A 33 -6.53 -1.91 -12.18
N LYS A 34 -7.68 -1.30 -12.49
CA LYS A 34 -8.23 -1.27 -13.86
C LYS A 34 -7.28 -0.58 -14.84
N MET A 35 -6.74 0.59 -14.48
CA MET A 35 -5.80 1.34 -15.33
C MET A 35 -4.48 0.59 -15.53
N ALA A 36 -4.03 -0.13 -14.52
CA ALA A 36 -2.86 -1.02 -14.58
C ALA A 36 -3.12 -2.35 -15.34
N GLY A 37 -4.32 -2.56 -15.90
CA GLY A 37 -4.67 -3.84 -16.55
C GLY A 37 -4.68 -5.04 -15.60
N LEU A 38 -4.72 -4.81 -14.28
CA LEU A 38 -4.67 -5.85 -13.26
C LEU A 38 -6.08 -6.28 -12.84
N PRO A 39 -6.27 -7.56 -12.46
CA PRO A 39 -7.54 -8.03 -11.92
C PRO A 39 -7.99 -7.22 -10.69
N GLN A 40 -9.23 -6.75 -10.69
CA GLN A 40 -9.81 -5.98 -9.58
C GLN A 40 -10.31 -6.91 -8.45
N THR A 41 -9.48 -7.86 -8.04
CA THR A 41 -9.88 -8.82 -7.01
C THR A 41 -9.87 -8.15 -5.63
N PRO A 42 -10.72 -8.60 -4.70
CA PRO A 42 -10.77 -8.01 -3.38
C PRO A 42 -9.43 -8.04 -2.63
N LYS A 43 -8.59 -9.07 -2.86
CA LYS A 43 -7.26 -9.17 -2.26
C LYS A 43 -6.27 -8.12 -2.81
N ARG A 44 -6.29 -7.84 -4.12
CA ARG A 44 -5.48 -6.76 -4.71
C ARG A 44 -5.96 -5.38 -4.27
N ILE A 45 -7.28 -5.20 -4.13
CA ILE A 45 -7.84 -3.96 -3.59
C ILE A 45 -7.41 -3.78 -2.13
N GLY A 46 -7.53 -4.83 -1.31
CA GLY A 46 -7.05 -4.86 0.07
C GLY A 46 -5.58 -4.46 0.18
N PHE A 47 -4.73 -4.99 -0.71
CA PHE A 47 -3.31 -4.64 -0.74
C PHE A 47 -3.07 -3.14 -0.97
N LEU A 48 -3.75 -2.52 -1.94
CA LEU A 48 -3.61 -1.09 -2.18
C LEU A 48 -4.16 -0.24 -1.01
N LEU A 49 -5.24 -0.69 -0.37
CA LEU A 49 -5.78 -0.05 0.83
C LEU A 49 -4.78 -0.07 1.98
N TRP A 50 -4.21 -1.24 2.27
CA TRP A 50 -3.16 -1.41 3.27
C TRP A 50 -1.94 -0.53 2.99
N LEU A 51 -1.49 -0.56 1.74
CA LEU A 51 -0.23 0.07 1.36
C LEU A 51 -0.30 1.59 1.43
N GLU A 52 -1.39 2.20 0.96
CA GLU A 52 -1.47 3.67 0.83
C GLU A 52 -2.50 4.31 1.76
N TYR A 53 -3.66 3.69 1.97
CA TYR A 53 -4.74 4.30 2.76
C TYR A 53 -4.62 4.00 4.26
N GLN A 54 -3.94 2.90 4.63
CA GLN A 54 -3.44 2.66 5.99
C GLN A 54 -1.99 3.15 6.17
N GLN A 55 -1.48 3.93 5.20
CA GLN A 55 -0.22 4.68 5.29
C GLN A 55 1.04 3.82 5.53
N HIS A 56 1.01 2.52 5.25
CA HIS A 56 2.17 1.66 5.51
C HIS A 56 3.36 1.99 4.61
N HIS A 57 3.10 2.39 3.35
CA HIS A 57 4.01 3.00 2.35
C HIS A 57 5.34 2.29 2.01
N VAL A 58 5.86 1.44 2.90
CA VAL A 58 7.12 0.70 2.82
C VAL A 58 6.95 -0.69 3.45
N PHE A 59 7.44 -1.71 2.76
CA PHE A 59 7.38 -3.08 3.24
C PHE A 59 8.49 -3.94 2.65
N THR A 60 8.84 -5.03 3.34
CA THR A 60 9.79 -6.03 2.83
C THR A 60 9.05 -7.15 2.10
N PHE A 61 9.78 -7.99 1.37
CA PHE A 61 9.20 -9.22 0.82
C PHE A 61 8.56 -10.09 1.92
N GLU A 62 9.24 -10.22 3.05
CA GLU A 62 8.77 -11.01 4.20
C GLU A 62 7.48 -10.42 4.81
N ASP A 63 7.40 -9.09 4.98
CA ASP A 63 6.17 -8.40 5.40
C ASP A 63 5.00 -8.78 4.48
N TYR A 64 5.26 -8.78 3.16
CA TYR A 64 4.24 -9.10 2.17
C TYR A 64 3.78 -10.56 2.26
N VAL A 65 4.70 -11.51 2.34
CA VAL A 65 4.38 -12.93 2.45
C VAL A 65 3.61 -13.22 3.73
N ASN A 66 4.09 -12.70 4.87
CA ASN A 66 3.48 -12.91 6.17
C ASN A 66 2.07 -12.30 6.26
N LYS A 67 1.86 -11.10 5.68
CA LYS A 67 0.56 -10.41 5.73
C LYS A 67 -0.43 -10.97 4.70
N TRP A 68 0.02 -11.31 3.49
CA TRP A 68 -0.88 -11.59 2.37
C TRP A 68 -0.94 -13.07 1.97
N GLY A 69 -0.03 -13.93 2.45
CA GLY A 69 -0.08 -15.37 2.21
C GLY A 69 -0.22 -15.74 0.73
N TYR A 70 0.55 -15.10 -0.15
CA TYR A 70 0.47 -15.36 -1.59
C TYR A 70 1.43 -16.47 -2.01
N ASN A 71 0.86 -17.58 -2.50
CA ASN A 71 1.58 -18.47 -3.41
C ASN A 71 1.98 -17.62 -4.63
N ASN A 72 3.26 -17.65 -5.02
CA ASN A 72 3.85 -16.80 -6.05
C ASN A 72 3.93 -15.30 -5.72
N ALA A 73 4.26 -14.93 -4.48
CA ALA A 73 4.45 -13.53 -4.07
C ALA A 73 5.35 -12.72 -5.02
N HIS A 74 6.44 -13.31 -5.53
CA HIS A 74 7.32 -12.67 -6.52
C HIS A 74 6.57 -12.26 -7.79
N LEU A 75 5.66 -13.09 -8.31
CA LEU A 75 4.89 -12.76 -9.51
C LEU A 75 4.02 -11.53 -9.28
N HIS A 76 3.33 -11.46 -8.14
CA HIS A 76 2.47 -10.33 -7.82
C HIS A 76 3.25 -9.04 -7.62
N LEU A 77 4.37 -9.09 -6.89
CA LEU A 77 5.22 -7.92 -6.69
C LEU A 77 5.81 -7.44 -8.02
N ASN A 78 6.25 -8.35 -8.89
CA ASN A 78 6.73 -8.01 -10.22
C ASN A 78 5.63 -7.37 -11.08
N GLU A 79 4.38 -7.87 -11.01
CA GLU A 79 3.25 -7.24 -11.71
C GLU A 79 2.96 -5.84 -11.17
N TYR A 80 2.98 -5.63 -9.85
CA TYR A 80 2.76 -4.32 -9.27
C TYR A 80 3.87 -3.33 -9.62
N GLU A 81 5.13 -3.78 -9.64
CA GLU A 81 6.27 -2.94 -10.01
C GLU A 81 6.24 -2.57 -11.50
N LYS A 82 5.96 -3.53 -12.39
CA LYS A 82 5.79 -3.28 -13.83
C LYS A 82 4.69 -2.26 -14.14
N ASN A 83 3.70 -2.15 -13.26
CA ASN A 83 2.60 -1.21 -13.39
C ASN A 83 2.74 0.03 -12.50
N GLU A 84 3.95 0.30 -11.97
CA GLU A 84 4.28 1.48 -11.17
C GLU A 84 3.38 1.67 -9.94
N LEU A 85 2.80 0.59 -9.41
CA LEU A 85 2.02 0.61 -8.16
C LEU A 85 2.94 0.53 -6.95
N ILE A 86 4.10 -0.10 -7.12
CA ILE A 86 5.20 -0.14 -6.16
C ILE A 86 6.54 0.06 -6.87
N HIS A 87 7.58 0.40 -6.10
CA HIS A 87 8.94 0.54 -6.60
C HIS A 87 9.92 -0.09 -5.60
N GLN A 88 10.90 -0.83 -6.10
CA GLN A 88 11.96 -1.37 -5.26
C GLN A 88 13.04 -0.32 -4.94
N HIS A 89 13.46 -0.24 -3.69
CA HIS A 89 14.53 0.64 -3.23
C HIS A 89 15.20 0.06 -1.98
N ASP A 90 16.52 -0.18 -2.04
CA ASP A 90 17.35 -0.65 -0.92
C ASP A 90 16.78 -1.88 -0.17
N GLY A 91 16.25 -2.86 -0.91
CA GLY A 91 15.67 -4.08 -0.35
C GLY A 91 14.23 -3.93 0.16
N TYR A 92 13.65 -2.73 0.05
CA TYR A 92 12.25 -2.45 0.36
C TYR A 92 11.41 -2.26 -0.89
N PHE A 93 10.11 -2.49 -0.74
CA PHE A 93 9.08 -2.08 -1.69
C PHE A 93 8.39 -0.83 -1.16
N LEU A 94 8.31 0.19 -2.00
CA LEU A 94 7.71 1.48 -1.70
C LEU A 94 6.44 1.67 -2.53
N SER A 95 5.40 2.23 -1.93
CA SER A 95 4.19 2.60 -2.67
C SER A 95 4.46 3.70 -3.72
N GLN A 96 3.65 3.74 -4.78
CA GLN A 96 3.66 4.86 -5.73
C GLN A 96 3.50 6.21 -5.02
N ALA A 97 2.61 6.31 -4.03
CA ALA A 97 2.41 7.53 -3.24
C ALA A 97 3.69 7.95 -2.48
N ALA A 98 4.46 7.00 -1.97
CA ALA A 98 5.71 7.26 -1.25
C ALA A 98 6.85 7.72 -2.17
N THR A 99 6.77 7.35 -3.44
CA THR A 99 7.77 7.68 -4.46
C THR A 99 7.31 8.80 -5.39
N SER A 100 6.11 9.36 -5.22
CA SER A 100 5.65 10.50 -6.03
C SER A 100 6.56 11.71 -5.86
N TYR A 101 6.60 12.60 -6.87
CA TYR A 101 7.46 13.79 -6.85
C TYR A 101 7.14 14.74 -5.67
N ASP A 102 5.85 14.85 -5.33
CA ASP A 102 5.35 15.68 -4.24
C ASP A 102 5.30 14.96 -2.89
N SER A 103 5.83 13.74 -2.82
CA SER A 103 5.83 12.94 -1.61
C SER A 103 6.56 13.66 -0.47
N PRO A 104 5.98 13.68 0.77
CA PRO A 104 6.65 14.25 1.93
C PRO A 104 7.92 13.47 2.29
N PHE A 105 8.13 12.28 1.72
CA PHE A 105 9.29 11.44 1.95
C PHE A 105 10.48 11.77 1.07
N ARG A 106 10.38 12.74 0.15
CA ARG A 106 11.53 13.18 -0.64
C ARG A 106 12.33 14.28 0.07
N CYS A 107 13.64 14.26 -0.14
CA CYS A 107 14.52 15.35 0.25
C CYS A 107 14.12 16.64 -0.51
N LYS A 108 13.96 17.76 0.21
CA LYS A 108 13.56 19.04 -0.42
C LYS A 108 14.62 19.54 -1.40
N CYS A 109 15.89 19.25 -1.16
CA CYS A 109 17.03 19.76 -1.93
C CYS A 109 17.34 18.88 -3.15
N CYS A 110 17.66 17.59 -2.95
CA CYS A 110 18.09 16.69 -4.03
C CYS A 110 16.97 15.80 -4.60
N LYS A 111 15.74 15.93 -4.07
CA LYS A 111 14.56 15.14 -4.46
C LYS A 111 14.70 13.62 -4.27
N SER A 112 15.80 13.11 -3.72
CA SER A 112 15.95 11.68 -3.42
C SER A 112 14.93 11.21 -2.38
N ILE A 113 14.56 9.94 -2.45
CA ILE A 113 13.70 9.32 -1.44
C ILE A 113 14.47 9.23 -0.12
N ASN A 114 13.81 9.60 0.98
CA ASN A 114 14.34 9.47 2.33
C ASN A 114 13.67 8.28 3.03
N LEU A 115 14.26 7.09 2.84
CA LEU A 115 13.77 5.83 3.38
C LEU A 115 13.60 5.88 4.90
N ASN A 116 14.55 6.49 5.63
CA ASN A 116 14.47 6.66 7.09
C ASN A 116 13.21 7.42 7.53
N LYS A 117 12.75 8.40 6.73
CA LYS A 117 11.52 9.13 7.03
C LYS A 117 10.27 8.27 6.84
N ILE A 118 10.27 7.38 5.84
CA ILE A 118 9.17 6.45 5.58
C ILE A 118 9.11 5.39 6.69
N LEU A 119 10.25 4.80 7.04
CA LEU A 119 10.34 3.80 8.11
C LEU A 119 9.86 4.35 9.46
N LYS A 120 10.26 5.58 9.82
CA LYS A 120 9.75 6.25 11.03
C LYS A 120 8.23 6.51 10.99
N ALA A 121 7.67 6.78 9.82
CA ALA A 121 6.22 6.94 9.67
C ALA A 121 5.50 5.60 9.90
N LYS A 122 6.04 4.49 9.34
CA LYS A 122 5.52 3.14 9.56
C LYS A 122 5.55 2.74 11.04
N GLU A 123 6.65 2.99 11.75
CA GLU A 123 6.76 2.69 13.18
C GLU A 123 5.71 3.40 14.02
N ARG A 124 5.40 4.67 13.72
CA ARG A 124 4.34 5.42 14.41
C ARG A 124 2.97 4.78 14.21
N ILE A 125 2.65 4.39 12.98
CA ILE A 125 1.38 3.73 12.67
C ILE A 125 1.24 2.43 13.47
N ILE A 126 2.30 1.61 13.50
CA ILE A 126 2.31 0.35 14.28
C ILE A 126 2.08 0.62 15.77
N ASN A 127 2.73 1.63 16.35
CA ASN A 127 2.57 1.98 17.76
C ASN A 127 1.21 2.60 18.08
N GLU A 128 0.53 3.20 17.10
CA GLU A 128 -0.82 3.75 17.27
C GLU A 128 -1.94 2.70 17.09
N THR A 129 -1.62 1.55 16.48
CA THR A 129 -2.59 0.45 16.26
C THR A 129 -2.46 -0.70 17.26
N ASN A 130 -1.43 -0.71 18.11
CA ASN A 130 -1.23 -1.66 19.21
C ASN A 130 -1.60 -1.02 20.56
#